data_AF-A0A378F5H9-F1
#
_entry.id   AF-A0A378F5H9-F1
#
_cell.length_a   1.000
_cell.length_b   1.000
_cell.length_c   1.000
_cell.angle_alpha   90.00
_cell.angle_beta   90.00
_cell.angle_gamma   90.00
#
_symmetry.space_group_name_H-M   'P 1'
#
loop_
_entity.id
_entity.type
_entity.pdbx_description
1 polymer ?
#
loop_
_entity_poly.entity_id
_entity_poly.type
_entity_poly.pdbx_seq_one_letter_code
_entity_poly.pdbx_strand_id
1 'polypeptide(L)'
;MKICAALPGLTTGYGPSHQATEDLAIMRGIPGMVIVDPCDALEIEQAVPAIADHQGPVYMRLLRGKVPLVLDKYDYQFELGKAKLLETATMC
;
A
#
# COMPACT_ATOMS: atom_id res chain seq x y z
N MET A 1 3.56 -12.96 10.73
CA MET A 1 4.70 -12.03 10.52
C MET A 1 4.19 -10.85 9.70
N LYS A 2 4.53 -9.60 10.06
CA LYS A 2 4.12 -8.39 9.33
C LYS A 2 5.37 -7.59 8.98
N ILE A 3 5.53 -7.22 7.73
CA ILE A 3 6.69 -6.49 7.21
C ILE A 3 6.18 -5.15 6.69
N CYS A 4 6.55 -4.06 7.36
CA CYS A 4 6.21 -2.71 6.93
C CYS A 4 7.48 -2.03 6.40
N ALA A 5 7.63 -1.94 5.08
CA ALA A 5 8.79 -1.37 4.43
C ALA A 5 8.53 0.08 4.03
N ALA A 6 9.40 1.00 4.43
CA ALA A 6 9.28 2.42 4.12
C ALA A 6 10.08 2.79 2.86
N LEU A 7 9.66 3.85 2.16
CA LEU A 7 10.30 4.38 0.95
C LEU A 7 10.27 3.41 -0.26
N PRO A 8 9.09 2.94 -0.70
CA PRO A 8 8.98 2.12 -1.89
C PRO A 8 9.28 2.91 -3.17
N GLY A 9 9.76 2.22 -4.20
CA GLY A 9 9.90 2.78 -5.55
C GLY A 9 10.93 3.91 -5.68
N LEU A 10 10.56 4.95 -6.43
CA LEU A 10 11.47 6.01 -6.88
C LEU A 10 11.46 7.26 -5.98
N THR A 11 10.67 7.29 -4.92
CA THR A 11 10.45 8.52 -4.12
C THR A 11 11.63 8.88 -3.21
N THR A 12 12.67 8.03 -3.16
CA THR A 12 13.88 8.26 -2.37
C THR A 12 14.88 9.18 -3.08
N GLY A 13 15.51 10.09 -2.33
CA GLY A 13 16.61 10.93 -2.80
C GLY A 13 18.00 10.27 -2.70
N TYR A 14 18.10 9.05 -2.16
CA TYR A 14 19.38 8.38 -1.89
C TYR A 14 20.00 7.68 -3.11
N GLY A 15 19.41 7.85 -4.30
CA GLY A 15 19.89 7.27 -5.55
C GLY A 15 19.44 5.82 -5.78
N PRO A 16 19.88 5.20 -6.89
CA PRO A 16 19.34 3.92 -7.39
C PRO A 16 19.46 2.75 -6.40
N SER A 17 20.52 2.73 -5.58
CA SER A 17 20.73 1.66 -4.60
C SER A 17 19.67 1.61 -3.48
N HIS A 18 18.90 2.68 -3.30
CA HIS A 18 17.84 2.77 -2.30
C HIS A 18 16.44 2.77 -2.93
N GLN A 19 16.34 2.58 -4.24
CA GLN A 19 15.07 2.55 -4.96
C GLN A 19 14.56 1.12 -5.06
N ALA A 20 13.56 0.78 -4.27
CA ALA A 20 12.94 -0.54 -4.29
C ALA A 20 11.91 -0.62 -5.42
N THR A 21 12.35 -0.86 -6.65
CA THR A 21 11.47 -0.92 -7.84
C THR A 21 10.89 -2.31 -8.11
N GLU A 22 11.53 -3.33 -7.55
CA GLU A 22 11.26 -4.75 -7.77
C GLU A 22 10.61 -5.43 -6.55
N ASP A 23 10.37 -4.70 -5.47
CA ASP A 23 9.82 -5.18 -4.20
C ASP A 23 8.49 -5.91 -4.39
N LEU A 24 7.55 -5.33 -5.15
CA LEU A 24 6.27 -5.95 -5.45
C LEU A 24 6.41 -7.29 -6.18
N ALA A 25 7.34 -7.39 -7.13
CA ALA A 25 7.55 -8.62 -7.90
C ALA A 25 8.15 -9.72 -7.03
N ILE A 26 9.16 -9.36 -6.21
CA ILE A 26 9.81 -10.28 -5.28
C ILE A 26 8.82 -10.79 -4.24
N MET A 27 8.10 -9.89 -3.57
CA MET A 27 7.20 -10.26 -2.47
C MET A 27 5.99 -11.04 -2.98
N ARG A 28 5.51 -10.77 -4.19
CA ARG A 28 4.41 -11.54 -4.82
C ARG A 28 4.82 -12.99 -5.13
N GLY A 29 6.11 -13.26 -5.31
CA GLY A 29 6.61 -14.62 -5.53
C GLY A 29 6.51 -15.54 -4.31
N ILE A 30 6.27 -14.99 -3.11
CA ILE A 30 6.20 -15.76 -1.87
C ILE A 30 4.76 -16.30 -1.69
N PRO A 31 4.55 -17.63 -1.63
CA PRO A 31 3.22 -18.19 -1.45
C PRO A 31 2.55 -17.73 -0.15
N GLY A 32 1.29 -17.32 -0.25
CA GLY A 32 0.50 -16.85 0.89
C GLY A 32 0.86 -15.45 1.40
N MET A 33 1.76 -14.72 0.72
CA MET A 33 2.06 -13.33 1.03
C MET A 33 0.94 -12.40 0.59
N VAL A 34 0.33 -11.70 1.54
CA VAL A 34 -0.57 -10.58 1.26
C VAL A 34 0.25 -9.31 1.09
N ILE A 35 -0.05 -8.54 0.05
CA ILE A 35 0.62 -7.28 -0.23
C ILE A 35 -0.38 -6.14 -0.11
N VAL A 36 -0.01 -5.09 0.62
CA VAL A 36 -0.81 -3.88 0.80
C VAL A 36 0.03 -2.68 0.38
N ASP A 37 -0.46 -1.91 -0.58
CA ASP A 37 0.15 -0.67 -1.07
C ASP A 37 -0.84 0.48 -0.86
N PRO A 38 -0.88 1.07 0.35
CA PRO A 38 -1.83 2.12 0.71
C PRO A 38 -1.60 3.40 -0.10
N CYS A 39 -2.69 4.08 -0.43
CA CYS A 39 -2.69 5.31 -1.22
C CYS A 39 -2.28 6.55 -0.41
N ASP A 40 -2.75 6.67 0.83
CA ASP A 40 -2.51 7.84 1.68
C ASP A 40 -2.52 7.51 3.19
N ALA A 41 -2.43 8.54 4.03
CA ALA A 41 -2.44 8.37 5.48
C ALA A 41 -3.75 7.78 6.02
N LEU A 42 -4.90 8.11 5.43
CA LEU A 42 -6.20 7.59 5.86
C LEU A 42 -6.26 6.07 5.66
N GLU A 43 -5.80 5.58 4.51
CA GLU A 43 -5.75 4.14 4.26
C GLU A 43 -4.73 3.45 5.15
N ILE A 44 -3.58 4.07 5.45
CA ILE A 44 -2.60 3.50 6.39
C ILE A 44 -3.24 3.30 7.77
N GLU A 45 -3.95 4.30 8.30
CA GLU A 45 -4.60 4.21 9.61
C GLU A 45 -5.59 3.05 9.71
N GLN A 46 -6.34 2.78 8.64
CA GLN A 46 -7.32 1.69 8.59
C GLN A 46 -6.68 0.33 8.23
N ALA A 47 -5.63 0.33 7.41
CA ALA A 47 -4.95 -0.89 6.97
C ALA A 47 -4.13 -1.53 8.09
N VAL A 48 -3.47 -0.74 8.95
CA VAL A 48 -2.64 -1.24 10.06
C VAL A 48 -3.38 -2.24 10.97
N PRO A 49 -4.57 -1.93 11.54
CA PRO A 49 -5.32 -2.90 12.34
C PRO A 49 -5.78 -4.10 11.50
N ALA A 50 -6.25 -3.88 10.27
CA ALA A 50 -6.70 -4.96 9.40
C ALA A 50 -5.58 -5.97 9.03
N ILE A 51 -4.36 -5.49 8.77
CA ILE A 51 -3.21 -6.38 8.52
C ILE A 51 -2.72 -7.04 9.80
N ALA A 52 -2.87 -6.40 10.95
CA ALA A 52 -2.51 -6.97 12.26
C ALA A 52 -3.39 -8.18 12.58
N ASP A 53 -4.69 -8.08 12.31
CA ASP A 53 -5.67 -9.16 12.55
C ASP A 53 -5.59 -10.29 11.51
N HIS A 54 -5.06 -10.01 10.32
CA HIS A 54 -4.93 -11.01 9.26
C HIS A 54 -4.02 -12.20 9.67
N GLN A 55 -4.46 -13.43 9.40
CA GLN A 55 -3.66 -14.63 9.64
C GLN A 55 -2.78 -14.94 8.43
N GLY A 56 -1.47 -14.71 8.56
CA GLY A 56 -0.50 -14.94 7.48
C GLY A 56 0.54 -13.83 7.36
N PRO A 57 1.51 -14.01 6.43
CA PRO A 57 2.51 -12.99 6.14
C PRO A 57 1.90 -11.82 5.36
N VAL A 58 2.19 -10.60 5.79
CA VAL A 58 1.78 -9.37 5.09
C VAL A 58 3.00 -8.50 4.83
N TYR A 59 3.08 -7.96 3.62
CA TYR A 59 4.02 -6.93 3.20
C TYR A 59 3.27 -5.63 2.94
N MET A 60 3.57 -4.57 3.68
CA MET A 60 2.97 -3.25 3.53
C MET A 60 4.02 -2.24 3.06
N ARG A 61 3.71 -1.52 1.98
CA ARG A 61 4.55 -0.46 1.41
C ARG A 61 4.18 0.89 2.03
N LEU A 62 5.00 1.38 2.93
CA LEU A 62 4.76 2.65 3.60
C LEU A 62 5.32 3.81 2.78
N LEU A 63 4.41 4.63 2.26
CA LEU A 63 4.73 5.91 1.68
C LEU A 63 5.35 6.82 2.75
N ARG A 64 6.42 7.55 2.38
CA ARG A 64 7.12 8.47 3.29
C ARG A 64 7.32 9.81 2.60
N GLY A 65 6.96 10.90 3.28
CA GLY A 65 7.03 12.26 2.76
C GLY A 65 5.69 12.98 2.85
N LYS A 66 5.50 14.02 2.03
CA LYS A 66 4.24 14.75 1.91
C LYS A 66 3.35 14.06 0.87
N VAL A 67 2.52 13.14 1.33
CA VAL A 67 1.51 12.47 0.50
C VAL A 67 0.18 13.22 0.68
N PRO A 68 -0.51 13.61 -0.40
CA PRO A 68 -1.84 14.21 -0.29
C PRO A 68 -2.83 13.24 0.36
N LEU A 69 -3.75 13.76 1.17
CA LEU A 69 -4.91 13.02 1.63
C LEU A 69 -5.93 13.00 0.48
N VAL A 70 -6.17 11.84 -0.13
CA VAL A 70 -7.00 11.69 -1.34
C VAL A 70 -8.30 10.99 -1.03
N LEU A 71 -8.31 10.09 -0.05
CA LEU A 71 -9.44 9.21 0.26
C LEU A 71 -10.46 9.84 1.22
N ASP A 72 -10.12 10.97 1.84
CA ASP A 72 -10.99 11.73 2.74
C ASP A 72 -12.27 12.25 2.06
N LYS A 73 -12.23 12.51 0.76
CA LYS A 73 -13.38 12.94 -0.05
C LYS A 73 -14.33 11.82 -0.50
N TYR A 74 -14.01 10.54 -0.26
CA TYR A 74 -14.74 9.40 -0.86
C TYR A 74 -15.46 8.49 0.15
N ASP A 75 -15.65 8.91 1.40
CA ASP A 75 -16.20 8.06 2.50
C ASP A 75 -15.53 6.66 2.50
N TYR A 76 -14.19 6.67 2.42
CA TYR A 76 -13.40 5.48 2.19
C TYR A 76 -13.33 4.58 3.43
N GLN A 77 -13.63 3.29 3.23
CA GLN A 77 -13.44 2.23 4.22
C GLN A 77 -12.54 1.14 3.64
N PHE A 78 -11.41 0.91 4.29
CA PHE A 78 -10.44 -0.11 3.89
C PHE A 78 -11.01 -1.52 4.11
N GLU A 79 -10.86 -2.37 3.11
CA GLU A 79 -11.17 -3.79 3.22
C GLU A 79 -10.05 -4.61 2.57
N LEU A 80 -9.39 -5.45 3.37
CA LEU A 80 -8.25 -6.22 2.90
C LEU A 80 -8.65 -7.14 1.74
N GLY A 81 -7.95 -7.00 0.61
CA GLY A 81 -8.19 -7.81 -0.58
C GLY A 81 -9.32 -7.31 -1.49
N LYS A 82 -9.93 -6.15 -1.20
CA LYS A 82 -10.92 -5.52 -2.10
C LYS A 82 -10.47 -4.15 -2.56
N ALA A 83 -10.58 -3.90 -3.86
CA ALA A 83 -10.41 -2.58 -4.44
C ALA A 83 -11.69 -1.73 -4.25
N LYS A 84 -11.53 -0.42 -4.11
CA LYS A 84 -12.63 0.55 -4.13
C LYS A 84 -12.60 1.36 -5.41
N LEU A 85 -13.77 1.52 -6.03
CA LEU A 85 -13.95 2.41 -7.16
C LEU A 85 -14.12 3.84 -6.64
N LEU A 86 -13.23 4.75 -7.03
CA LEU A 86 -13.32 6.17 -6.63
C LEU A 86 -14.19 6.97 -7.59
N GLU A 87 -13.97 6.81 -8.89
CA GLU A 87 -14.70 7.54 -9.93
C GLU A 87 -14.96 6.64 -11.14
N THR A 88 -16.18 6.72 -11.70
CA THR A 88 -16.55 6.01 -12.92
C THR A 88 -16.30 6.92 -14.11
N ALA A 89 -15.39 6.53 -15.00
CA ALA A 89 -15.23 7.17 -16.29
C ALA A 89 -15.99 6.37 -17.36
N THR A 90 -16.91 7.02 -18.07
CA THR A 90 -17.49 6.44 -19.29
C THR A 90 -16.69 6.98 -20.46
N MET A 91 -16.01 6.10 -21.19
CA MET A 91 -15.39 6.48 -22.46
C MET A 91 -16.51 6.67 -23.49
N CYS A 92 -16.76 7.93 -23.85
CA CYS A 92 -17.56 8.29 -25.02
C CYS A 92 -16.69 8.25 -26.28
#